data_AF-A0A960HYK2-F1
#
_entry.id   AF-A0A960HYK2-F1
#
_cell.length_a   1.000
_cell.length_b   1.000
_cell.length_c   1.000
_cell.angle_alpha   90.00
_cell.angle_beta   90.00
_cell.angle_gamma   90.00
#
_symmetry.space_group_name_H-M   'P 1'
#
loop_
_entity.id
_entity.type
_entity.pdbx_description
1 polymer ?
#
loop_
_entity_poly.entity_id
_entity_poly.type
_entity_poly.pdbx_seq_one_letter_code
_entity_poly.pdbx_strand_id
1 'polypeptide(L)'
;MESWEPSWPGRPVPAGSLGSRIAGLRAGRGWTQQQLADRLGISRVAVSHLETDINVPGERTVALLAGCFRLEPHELVEGTTYPVAKADRLPVVAARWTNVELRLALLERDLWWVDEHGAALGERVVTAVLDDWTKELRELQSSVEDRSERRAVKGALEAVAKCRREGFRPSPGG
;
A
#
# COMPACT_ATOMS: atom_id res chain seq x y z
N MET A 1 -23.13 2.72 10.31
CA MET A 1 -22.21 3.49 9.46
C MET A 1 -20.82 3.01 9.83
N GLU A 2 -20.09 2.49 8.84
CA GLU A 2 -18.98 1.55 9.02
C GLU A 2 -17.78 2.16 9.76
N SER A 3 -17.22 1.39 10.68
CA SER A 3 -15.98 1.70 11.40
C SER A 3 -14.83 1.93 10.41
N TRP A 4 -13.88 2.82 10.74
CA TRP A 4 -12.69 3.09 9.92
C TRP A 4 -11.70 1.92 9.84
N GLU A 5 -12.05 0.75 10.37
CA GLU A 5 -11.16 -0.41 10.45
C GLU A 5 -10.70 -0.87 9.06
N PRO A 6 -9.37 -0.96 8.82
CA PRO A 6 -8.86 -1.50 7.57
C PRO A 6 -9.27 -2.96 7.41
N SER A 7 -9.85 -3.30 6.26
CA SER A 7 -10.06 -4.70 5.88
C SER A 7 -8.71 -5.34 5.55
N TRP A 8 -8.32 -6.34 6.35
CA TRP A 8 -7.10 -7.11 6.09
C TRP A 8 -7.42 -8.28 5.16
N PRO A 9 -6.65 -8.52 4.09
CA PRO A 9 -6.85 -9.71 3.28
C PRO A 9 -6.59 -10.97 4.13
N GLY A 10 -7.48 -11.96 4.01
CA GLY A 10 -7.36 -13.24 4.73
C GLY A 10 -6.06 -13.99 4.39
N ARG A 11 -5.61 -14.85 5.32
CA ARG A 11 -4.39 -15.65 5.17
C ARG A 11 -4.45 -16.50 3.88
N PRO A 12 -3.44 -16.45 2.99
CA PRO A 12 -3.44 -17.27 1.79
C PRO A 12 -3.45 -18.78 2.13
N VAL A 13 -4.23 -19.54 1.37
CA VAL A 13 -4.44 -21.00 1.54
C VAL A 13 -3.17 -21.77 1.09
N PRO A 14 -2.68 -22.76 1.86
CA PRO A 14 -1.48 -23.51 1.48
C PRO A 14 -1.81 -24.73 0.61
N ALA A 15 -1.16 -24.84 -0.55
CA ALA A 15 -0.62 -26.07 -1.14
C ALA A 15 0.02 -25.74 -2.50
N GLY A 16 1.34 -25.55 -2.54
CA GLY A 16 2.05 -25.26 -3.78
C GLY A 16 3.50 -24.83 -3.56
N SER A 17 4.26 -24.75 -4.65
CA SER A 17 5.60 -24.19 -4.63
C SER A 17 5.58 -22.69 -4.34
N LEU A 18 6.72 -22.12 -3.92
CA LEU A 18 6.81 -20.67 -3.73
C LEU A 18 6.51 -19.91 -5.05
N GLY A 19 6.95 -20.42 -6.19
CA GLY A 19 6.66 -19.83 -7.50
C GLY A 19 5.17 -19.74 -7.80
N SER A 20 4.44 -20.85 -7.58
CA SER A 20 2.98 -20.88 -7.78
C SER A 20 2.24 -19.87 -6.88
N ARG A 21 2.70 -19.71 -5.63
CA ARG A 21 2.15 -18.72 -4.70
C ARG A 21 2.42 -17.29 -5.17
N ILE A 22 3.63 -16.98 -5.62
CA ILE A 22 3.98 -15.66 -6.19
C ILE A 22 3.08 -15.35 -7.38
N ALA A 23 2.90 -16.31 -8.30
CA ALA A 23 2.04 -16.13 -9.46
C ALA A 23 0.57 -15.87 -9.06
N GLY A 24 0.05 -16.62 -8.09
CA GLY A 24 -1.30 -16.44 -7.56
C GLY A 24 -1.51 -15.09 -6.89
N LEU A 25 -0.57 -14.66 -6.02
CA LEU A 25 -0.63 -13.36 -5.34
C LEU A 25 -0.52 -12.19 -6.33
N ARG A 26 0.34 -12.32 -7.36
CA ARG A 26 0.44 -11.34 -8.44
C ARG A 26 -0.87 -11.23 -9.21
N ALA A 27 -1.45 -12.36 -9.61
CA ALA A 27 -2.71 -12.40 -10.35
C ALA A 27 -3.88 -11.85 -9.52
N GLY A 28 -3.95 -12.17 -8.23
CA GLY A 28 -4.96 -11.63 -7.30
C GLY A 28 -4.92 -10.11 -7.15
N ARG A 29 -3.77 -9.48 -7.43
CA ARG A 29 -3.61 -8.02 -7.51
C ARG A 29 -3.88 -7.44 -8.89
N GLY A 30 -4.21 -8.27 -9.88
CA GLY A 30 -4.38 -7.85 -11.28
C GLY A 30 -3.07 -7.37 -11.92
N TRP A 31 -1.90 -7.77 -11.40
CA TRP A 31 -0.61 -7.33 -11.92
C TRP A 31 -0.10 -8.27 -13.02
N THR A 32 0.51 -7.68 -14.05
CA THR A 32 1.35 -8.39 -15.01
C THR A 32 2.70 -8.73 -14.41
N GLN A 33 3.41 -9.71 -14.98
CA GLN A 33 4.79 -10.02 -14.56
C GLN A 33 5.71 -8.80 -14.69
N GLN A 34 5.51 -7.96 -15.71
CA GLN A 34 6.28 -6.73 -15.88
C GLN A 34 6.06 -5.77 -14.72
N GLN A 35 4.81 -5.55 -14.29
CA GLN A 35 4.53 -4.65 -13.17
C GLN A 35 5.10 -5.13 -11.84
N LEU A 36 5.17 -6.44 -11.62
CA LEU A 36 5.86 -7.01 -10.47
C LEU A 36 7.38 -6.84 -10.61
N ALA A 37 7.92 -7.06 -11.81
CA ALA A 37 9.35 -6.89 -12.10
C ALA A 37 9.82 -5.45 -11.84
N ASP A 38 9.04 -4.46 -12.28
CA ASP A 38 9.29 -3.04 -12.05
C ASP A 38 9.34 -2.72 -10.54
N ARG A 39 8.43 -3.29 -9.74
CA ARG A 39 8.39 -3.12 -8.27
C ARG A 39 9.56 -3.78 -7.55
N LEU A 40 10.03 -4.91 -8.06
CA LEU A 40 11.15 -5.65 -7.49
C LEU A 40 12.51 -5.15 -7.97
N GLY A 41 12.55 -4.32 -9.02
CA GLY A 41 13.79 -3.89 -9.67
C GLY A 41 14.53 -5.04 -10.35
N ILE A 42 13.80 -6.01 -10.91
CA ILE A 42 14.36 -7.17 -11.63
C ILE A 42 13.77 -7.28 -13.03
N SER A 43 14.28 -8.18 -13.87
CA SER A 43 13.72 -8.40 -15.21
C SER A 43 12.41 -9.19 -15.15
N ARG A 44 11.53 -8.96 -16.13
CA ARG A 44 10.32 -9.77 -16.31
C ARG A 44 10.63 -11.26 -16.44
N VAL A 45 11.74 -11.60 -17.10
CA VAL A 45 12.21 -13.00 -17.23
C VAL A 45 12.56 -13.57 -15.86
N ALA A 46 13.23 -12.79 -14.99
CA ALA A 46 13.51 -13.22 -13.63
C ALA A 46 12.21 -13.51 -12.86
N VAL A 47 11.20 -12.64 -12.95
CA VAL A 47 9.87 -12.91 -12.36
C VAL A 47 9.27 -14.21 -12.91
N SER A 48 9.33 -14.43 -14.22
CA SER A 48 8.86 -15.69 -14.82
C SER A 48 9.58 -16.90 -14.25
N HIS A 49 10.90 -16.85 -14.10
CA HIS A 49 11.70 -17.94 -13.53
C HIS A 49 11.40 -18.18 -12.04
N LEU A 50 11.05 -17.14 -11.29
CA LEU A 50 10.57 -17.29 -9.92
C LEU A 50 9.21 -18.01 -9.91
N GLU A 51 8.28 -17.59 -10.76
CA GLU A 51 6.91 -18.13 -10.83
C GLU A 51 6.85 -19.59 -11.31
N THR A 52 7.83 -20.03 -12.10
CA THR A 52 7.94 -21.41 -12.60
C THR A 52 8.93 -22.27 -11.82
N ASP A 53 9.40 -21.81 -10.65
CA ASP A 53 10.38 -22.48 -9.78
C ASP A 53 11.71 -22.83 -10.44
N ILE A 54 12.03 -22.23 -11.59
CA ILE A 54 13.36 -22.35 -12.22
C ILE A 54 14.43 -21.77 -11.29
N ASN A 55 14.10 -20.66 -10.61
CA ASN A 55 14.99 -19.99 -9.67
C ASN A 55 14.35 -19.89 -8.29
N VAL A 56 15.11 -20.26 -7.26
CA VAL A 56 14.73 -19.99 -5.87
C VAL A 56 15.13 -18.55 -5.50
N PRO A 57 14.20 -17.67 -5.08
CA PRO A 57 14.52 -16.29 -4.75
C PRO A 57 15.52 -16.21 -3.58
N GLY A 58 16.40 -15.21 -3.62
CA GLY A 58 17.23 -14.85 -2.46
C GLY A 58 16.40 -14.19 -1.37
N GLU A 59 16.97 -14.07 -0.18
CA GLU A 59 16.34 -13.53 1.03
C GLU A 59 15.85 -12.09 0.80
N ARG A 60 16.66 -11.26 0.14
CA ARG A 60 16.28 -9.89 -0.28
C ARG A 60 15.03 -9.90 -1.18
N THR A 61 14.99 -10.79 -2.17
CA THR A 61 13.87 -10.88 -3.10
C THR A 61 12.60 -11.34 -2.39
N VAL A 62 12.71 -12.28 -1.45
CA VAL A 62 11.58 -12.70 -0.61
C VAL A 62 11.06 -11.53 0.23
N ALA A 63 11.93 -10.74 0.85
CA ALA A 63 11.52 -9.57 1.62
C ALA A 63 10.77 -8.53 0.76
N LEU A 64 11.25 -8.26 -0.46
CA LEU A 64 10.58 -7.35 -1.39
C LEU A 64 9.24 -7.89 -1.90
N LEU A 65 9.17 -9.18 -2.23
CA LEU A 65 7.94 -9.86 -2.62
C LEU A 65 6.90 -9.81 -1.49
N ALA A 66 7.32 -10.07 -0.26
CA ALA A 66 6.45 -10.03 0.91
C ALA A 66 5.84 -8.63 1.08
N GLY A 67 6.67 -7.58 1.00
CA GLY A 67 6.21 -6.19 1.00
C GLY A 67 5.21 -5.89 -0.11
N CYS A 68 5.52 -6.28 -1.36
CA CYS A 68 4.60 -6.14 -2.50
C CYS A 68 3.25 -6.83 -2.28
N PHE A 69 3.25 -7.93 -1.52
CA PHE A 69 2.07 -8.75 -1.29
C PHE A 69 1.35 -8.51 0.03
N ARG A 70 1.78 -7.54 0.85
CA ARG A 70 1.23 -7.24 2.19
C ARG A 70 1.41 -8.39 3.20
N LEU A 71 2.46 -9.17 3.02
CA LEU A 71 2.80 -10.29 3.90
C LEU A 71 4.12 -10.00 4.61
N GLU A 72 4.35 -10.65 5.73
CA GLU A 72 5.69 -10.80 6.28
C GLU A 72 6.47 -11.89 5.52
N PRO A 73 7.81 -11.81 5.47
CA PRO A 73 8.62 -12.75 4.71
C PRO A 73 8.38 -14.21 5.09
N HIS A 74 8.22 -14.49 6.38
CA HIS A 74 7.92 -15.84 6.87
C HIS A 74 6.54 -16.32 6.43
N GLU A 75 5.52 -15.45 6.44
CA GLU A 75 4.17 -15.80 5.97
C GLU A 75 4.16 -16.13 4.47
N LEU A 76 4.97 -15.44 3.67
CA LEU A 76 5.08 -15.68 2.24
C LEU A 76 5.62 -17.10 1.96
N VAL A 77 6.65 -17.54 2.69
CA VAL A 77 7.31 -18.83 2.46
C VAL A 77 6.70 -19.99 3.24
N GLU A 78 5.87 -19.71 4.24
CA GLU A 78 5.26 -20.71 5.11
C GLU A 78 4.46 -21.75 4.31
N GLY A 79 4.80 -23.03 4.53
CA GLY A 79 4.15 -24.17 3.86
C GLY A 79 4.46 -24.29 2.37
N THR A 80 5.54 -23.64 1.89
CA THR A 80 6.01 -23.76 0.50
C THR A 80 7.27 -24.63 0.40
N THR A 81 7.76 -24.83 -0.83
CA THR A 81 9.02 -25.53 -1.12
C THR A 81 10.29 -24.68 -0.87
N TYR A 82 10.17 -23.51 -0.22
CA TYR A 82 11.31 -22.63 0.03
C TYR A 82 12.32 -23.29 1.00
N PRO A 83 13.64 -23.24 0.74
CA PRO A 83 14.64 -23.89 1.59
C PRO A 83 14.68 -23.34 3.02
N VAL A 84 14.60 -24.22 4.02
CA VAL A 84 14.62 -23.86 5.46
C VAL A 84 15.86 -23.02 5.82
N ALA A 85 17.05 -23.41 5.34
CA ALA A 85 18.29 -22.66 5.59
C ALA A 85 18.31 -21.23 5.02
N LYS A 86 17.43 -20.92 4.05
CA LYS A 86 17.21 -19.54 3.58
C LYS A 86 16.12 -18.85 4.41
N ALA A 87 15.08 -19.58 4.81
CA ALA A 87 14.00 -19.07 5.65
C ALA A 87 14.53 -18.51 6.98
N ASP A 88 15.52 -19.16 7.60
CA ASP A 88 16.13 -18.72 8.87
C ASP A 88 16.85 -17.37 8.79
N ARG A 89 17.17 -16.92 7.57
CA ARG A 89 17.88 -15.65 7.29
C ARG A 89 16.95 -14.56 6.77
N LEU A 90 15.64 -14.81 6.74
CA LEU A 90 14.66 -13.81 6.37
C LEU A 90 14.52 -12.75 7.46
N PRO A 91 14.27 -11.48 7.09
CA PRO A 91 13.93 -10.48 8.08
C PRO A 91 12.56 -10.81 8.70
N VAL A 92 12.40 -10.49 9.97
CA VAL A 92 11.14 -10.70 10.71
C VAL A 92 10.02 -9.84 10.13
N VAL A 93 10.36 -8.65 9.62
CA VAL A 93 9.39 -7.69 9.07
C VAL A 93 9.80 -7.19 7.69
N ALA A 94 8.79 -6.91 6.86
CA ALA A 94 8.93 -6.21 5.57
C ALA A 94 8.17 -4.88 5.58
N ALA A 95 8.62 -3.93 4.76
CA ALA A 95 7.86 -2.73 4.48
C ALA A 95 6.62 -3.10 3.65
N ARG A 96 5.49 -3.30 4.33
CA ARG A 96 4.23 -3.72 3.69
C ARG A 96 3.49 -2.57 3.04
N TRP A 97 3.64 -1.34 3.51
CA TRP A 97 2.93 -0.15 3.03
C TRP A 97 3.90 0.83 2.40
N THR A 98 3.53 1.40 1.26
CA THR A 98 4.31 2.46 0.63
C THR A 98 4.06 3.77 1.37
N ASN A 99 4.97 4.73 1.19
CA ASN A 99 4.81 6.05 1.79
C ASN A 99 3.51 6.72 1.32
N VAL A 100 3.14 6.53 0.04
CA VAL A 100 1.91 7.06 -0.54
C VAL A 100 0.69 6.51 0.20
N GLU A 101 0.62 5.19 0.38
CA GLU A 101 -0.53 4.57 1.03
C GLU A 101 -0.69 5.02 2.49
N LEU A 102 0.41 5.13 3.23
CA LEU A 102 0.39 5.66 4.60
C LEU A 102 -0.14 7.10 4.62
N ARG A 103 0.34 7.95 3.71
CA ARG A 103 -0.07 9.36 3.63
C ARG A 103 -1.54 9.50 3.26
N LEU A 104 -2.03 8.67 2.35
CA LEU A 104 -3.44 8.64 1.96
C LEU A 104 -4.35 8.19 3.11
N ALA A 105 -3.94 7.19 3.89
CA ALA A 105 -4.70 6.76 5.08
C ALA A 105 -4.75 7.85 6.15
N LEU A 106 -3.65 8.57 6.38
CA LEU A 106 -3.60 9.71 7.29
C LEU A 106 -4.47 10.87 6.81
N LEU A 107 -4.45 11.16 5.50
CA LEU A 107 -5.34 12.16 4.89
C LEU A 107 -6.80 11.79 5.08
N GLU A 108 -7.18 10.53 4.81
CA GLU A 108 -8.55 10.06 4.96
C GLU A 108 -9.05 10.26 6.40
N ARG A 109 -8.24 9.90 7.38
CA ARG A 109 -8.52 10.15 8.80
C ARG A 109 -8.71 11.64 9.09
N ASP A 110 -7.82 12.49 8.58
CA ASP A 110 -7.85 13.92 8.88
C ASP A 110 -9.04 14.61 8.18
N LEU A 111 -9.38 14.20 6.95
CA LEU A 111 -10.58 14.67 6.25
C LEU A 111 -11.87 14.25 6.97
N TRP A 112 -11.92 13.02 7.48
CA TRP A 112 -13.02 12.57 8.33
C TRP A 112 -13.16 13.45 9.58
N TRP A 113 -12.04 13.76 10.24
CA TRP A 113 -12.05 14.61 11.43
C TRP A 113 -12.48 16.04 11.13
N VAL A 114 -12.05 16.60 9.98
CA VAL A 114 -12.50 17.91 9.50
C VAL A 114 -13.99 17.93 9.19
N ASP A 115 -14.54 16.89 8.56
CA ASP A 115 -15.97 16.82 8.24
C ASP A 115 -16.84 16.80 9.51
N GLU A 116 -16.46 15.99 10.49
CA GLU A 116 -17.23 15.79 11.74
C GLU A 116 -17.05 16.92 12.76
N HIS A 117 -15.86 17.54 12.82
CA HIS A 117 -15.51 18.49 13.88
C HIS A 117 -15.07 19.86 13.39
N GLY A 118 -15.09 20.13 12.09
CA GLY A 118 -14.60 21.38 11.50
C GLY A 118 -15.22 22.64 12.10
N ALA A 119 -16.51 22.59 12.48
CA ALA A 119 -17.20 23.72 13.10
C ALA A 119 -16.62 24.09 14.48
N ALA A 120 -16.22 23.09 15.27
CA ALA A 120 -15.60 23.29 16.57
C ALA A 120 -14.12 23.73 16.45
N LEU A 121 -13.42 23.28 15.40
CA LEU A 121 -12.01 23.61 15.15
C LEU A 121 -11.82 25.04 14.62
N GLY A 122 -12.83 25.56 13.93
CA GLY A 122 -12.79 26.86 13.29
C GLY A 122 -12.06 26.85 11.95
N GLU A 123 -12.51 27.75 11.08
CA GLU A 123 -12.08 27.85 9.67
C GLU A 123 -10.56 27.97 9.52
N ARG A 124 -9.89 28.71 10.42
CA ARG A 124 -8.44 28.91 10.37
C ARG A 124 -7.66 27.61 10.54
N VAL A 125 -8.06 26.75 11.48
CA VAL A 125 -7.38 25.48 11.76
C VAL A 125 -7.62 24.51 10.60
N VAL A 126 -8.86 24.41 10.13
CA VAL A 126 -9.21 23.58 8.98
C VAL A 126 -8.42 24.00 7.74
N THR A 127 -8.36 25.31 7.45
CA THR A 127 -7.60 25.82 6.30
C THR A 127 -6.13 25.46 6.39
N ALA A 128 -5.50 25.60 7.57
CA ALA A 128 -4.11 25.23 7.78
C ALA A 128 -3.86 23.73 7.51
N VAL A 129 -4.71 22.85 8.05
CA VAL A 129 -4.61 21.40 7.82
C VAL A 129 -4.71 21.05 6.33
N LEU A 130 -5.68 21.65 5.62
CA LEU A 130 -5.85 21.40 4.19
C LEU A 130 -4.70 22.00 3.37
N ASP A 131 -4.08 23.10 3.79
CA ASP A 131 -2.91 23.70 3.16
C ASP A 131 -1.69 22.78 3.30
N ASP A 132 -1.45 22.28 4.51
CA ASP A 132 -0.36 21.33 4.81
C ASP A 132 -0.51 20.05 3.97
N TRP A 133 -1.71 19.46 3.93
CA TRP A 133 -1.98 18.30 3.08
C TRP A 133 -1.79 18.60 1.58
N THR A 134 -2.20 19.77 1.11
CA THR A 134 -1.98 20.16 -0.29
C THR A 134 -0.49 20.24 -0.62
N LYS A 135 0.32 20.77 0.31
CA LYS A 135 1.78 20.83 0.15
C LYS A 135 2.39 19.43 0.13
N GLU A 136 2.10 18.60 1.13
CA GLU A 136 2.65 17.24 1.21
C GLU A 136 2.30 16.40 -0.03
N LEU A 137 1.05 16.45 -0.49
CA LEU A 137 0.61 15.68 -1.66
C LEU A 137 1.29 16.16 -2.96
N ARG A 138 1.60 17.45 -3.09
CA ARG A 138 2.35 17.98 -4.25
C ARG A 138 3.81 17.52 -4.23
N GLU A 139 4.43 17.47 -3.05
CA GLU A 139 5.78 16.92 -2.87
C GLU A 139 5.82 15.41 -3.16
N LEU A 140 4.80 14.66 -2.76
CA LEU A 140 4.66 13.25 -3.14
C LEU A 140 4.44 13.09 -4.66
N GLN A 141 3.58 13.91 -5.25
CA GLN A 141 3.28 13.83 -6.69
C GLN A 141 4.53 14.01 -7.57
N SER A 142 5.48 14.84 -7.14
CA SER A 142 6.73 15.09 -7.89
C SER A 142 7.78 13.99 -7.72
N SER A 143 7.70 13.18 -6.66
CA SER A 143 8.70 12.15 -6.33
C SER A 143 8.26 10.71 -6.68
N VAL A 144 6.97 10.44 -6.72
CA VAL A 144 6.44 9.09 -6.99
C VAL A 144 6.71 8.66 -8.43
N GLU A 145 7.21 7.44 -8.62
CA GLU A 145 7.44 6.85 -9.94
C GLU A 145 6.29 5.95 -10.42
N ASP A 146 5.64 5.23 -9.51
CA ASP A 146 4.60 4.29 -9.86
C ASP A 146 3.33 5.00 -10.37
N ARG A 147 2.86 4.61 -11.56
CA ARG A 147 1.70 5.23 -12.21
C ARG A 147 0.40 5.11 -11.42
N SER A 148 0.21 4.02 -10.67
CA SER A 148 -0.98 3.82 -9.85
C SER A 148 -0.94 4.72 -8.61
N GLU A 149 0.23 4.86 -7.99
CA GLU A 149 0.41 5.78 -6.86
C GLU A 149 0.26 7.24 -7.29
N ARG A 150 0.82 7.65 -8.44
CA ARG A 150 0.59 9.00 -8.98
C ARG A 150 -0.88 9.33 -9.17
N ARG A 151 -1.67 8.36 -9.65
CA ARG A 151 -3.13 8.52 -9.80
C ARG A 151 -3.81 8.66 -8.43
N ALA A 152 -3.40 7.87 -7.45
CA ALA A 152 -3.94 7.94 -6.10
C ALA A 152 -3.66 9.31 -5.44
N VAL A 153 -2.42 9.81 -5.55
CA VAL A 153 -2.05 11.15 -5.06
C VAL A 153 -2.84 12.26 -5.76
N LYS A 154 -3.09 12.14 -7.07
CA LYS A 154 -3.95 13.08 -7.79
C LYS A 154 -5.39 13.07 -7.25
N GLY A 155 -5.97 11.89 -7.03
CA GLY A 155 -7.31 11.77 -6.44
C GLY A 155 -7.40 12.37 -5.04
N ALA A 156 -6.33 12.25 -4.24
CA ALA A 156 -6.24 12.87 -2.93
C ALA A 156 -6.21 14.41 -2.99
N LEU A 157 -5.46 14.99 -3.93
CA LEU A 157 -5.49 16.44 -4.17
C LEU A 157 -6.90 16.92 -4.55
N GLU A 158 -7.62 16.14 -5.36
CA GLU A 158 -9.01 16.43 -5.73
C GLU A 158 -9.95 16.34 -4.51
N ALA A 159 -9.75 15.37 -3.61
CA ALA A 159 -10.49 15.23 -2.37
C ALA A 159 -10.28 16.42 -1.41
N VAL A 160 -9.03 16.86 -1.22
CA VAL A 160 -8.71 18.06 -0.43
C VAL A 160 -9.38 19.30 -1.03
N ALA A 161 -9.30 19.47 -2.35
CA ALA A 161 -9.94 20.59 -3.03
C ALA A 161 -11.48 20.54 -2.92
N LYS A 162 -12.07 19.35 -2.90
CA LYS A 162 -13.50 19.16 -2.67
C LYS A 162 -13.91 19.58 -1.27
N CYS A 163 -13.20 19.11 -0.24
CA CYS A 163 -13.44 19.48 1.16
C CYS A 163 -13.43 21.01 1.35
N ARG A 164 -12.49 21.73 0.73
CA ARG A 164 -12.46 23.21 0.75
C ARG A 164 -13.71 23.88 0.18
N ARG A 165 -14.30 23.31 -0.87
CA ARG A 165 -15.47 23.90 -1.55
C ARG A 165 -16.76 23.63 -0.80
N GLU A 166 -16.89 22.42 -0.24
CA GLU A 166 -18.12 21.97 0.42
C GLU A 166 -18.19 22.42 1.89
N GLY A 167 -17.05 22.81 2.48
CA GLY A 167 -16.98 23.14 3.89
C GLY A 167 -17.11 21.87 4.76
N PHE A 168 -17.42 22.06 6.03
CA PHE A 168 -17.62 20.98 7.00
C PHE A 168 -19.06 21.01 7.53
N ARG A 169 -19.53 19.88 8.05
CA ARG A 169 -20.89 19.81 8.60
C ARG A 169 -21.01 20.73 9.81
N PRO A 170 -22.13 21.47 9.94
CA PRO A 170 -22.41 22.20 11.16
C PRO A 170 -22.61 21.22 12.32
N SER A 171 -22.05 21.53 13.49
CA SER A 171 -22.22 20.71 14.68
C SER A 171 -23.71 20.55 15.01
N PRO A 172 -24.23 19.33 15.26
CA PRO A 172 -25.62 19.15 15.66
C PRO A 172 -25.82 19.70 17.07
N GLY A 173 -26.27 20.95 17.16
CA GLY A 173 -26.71 21.60 18.40
C GLY A 173 -25.59 22.16 19.28
N GLY A 174 -25.49 23.49 19.30
CA GLY A 174 -24.98 24.27 20.43
C GLY A 174 -26.14 25.00 21.09
#